data_AF-A0A3C0BIE4-F1
#
_entry.id   AF-A0A3C0BIE4-F1
#
_cell.length_a   1.000
_cell.length_b   1.000
_cell.length_c   1.000
_cell.angle_alpha   90.00
_cell.angle_beta   90.00
_cell.angle_gamma   90.00
#
_symmetry.space_group_name_H-M   'P 1'
#
loop_
_entity.id
_entity.type
_entity.pdbx_description
1 polymer ?
#
loop_
_entity_poly.entity_id
_entity_poly.type
_entity_poly.pdbx_seq_one_letter_code
_entity_poly.pdbx_strand_id
1 'polypeptide(L)'
;FMTTGTVHTLEHLVAEYIRDEMNGVIDFSPMGCRTGFYFTLFGDHDEAYIAEHLVNVLRKVAVWDKPVPATTEKECGNYKDHDLEGAKKMAARWVEGIEKNGWNCYK
;
A
#
# COMPACT_ATOMS: atom_id res chain seq x y z
N PHE A 1 -10.85 -2.54 10.10
CA PHE A 1 -10.09 -1.28 10.05
C PHE A 1 -8.66 -1.55 10.49
N MET A 2 -7.71 -0.71 10.09
CA MET A 2 -6.28 -0.80 10.44
C MET A 2 -5.97 0.09 11.65
N THR A 3 -4.95 -0.26 12.43
CA THR A 3 -4.37 0.66 13.43
C THR A 3 -3.66 1.82 12.72
N THR A 4 -3.37 2.91 13.43
CA THR A 4 -2.65 4.05 12.84
C THR A 4 -1.25 3.65 12.40
N GLY A 5 -0.49 2.93 13.23
CA GLY A 5 0.82 2.42 12.87
C GLY A 5 0.81 1.48 11.66
N THR A 6 -0.18 0.58 11.54
CA THR A 6 -0.29 -0.32 10.38
C THR A 6 -0.56 0.47 9.09
N VAL A 7 -1.53 1.40 9.10
CA VAL A 7 -1.89 2.14 7.89
C VAL A 7 -0.79 3.10 7.46
N HIS A 8 -0.12 3.74 8.41
CA HIS A 8 1.01 4.64 8.16
C HIS A 8 2.24 3.88 7.63
N THR A 9 2.50 2.69 8.16
CA THR A 9 3.60 1.85 7.64
C THR A 9 3.30 1.36 6.23
N LEU A 10 2.06 0.96 5.93
CA LEU A 10 1.65 0.60 4.57
C LEU A 10 1.82 1.75 3.57
N GLU A 11 1.49 2.98 3.96
CA GLU A 11 1.71 4.18 3.12
C GLU A 11 3.18 4.28 2.68
N HIS A 12 4.11 4.21 3.64
CA HIS A 12 5.55 4.27 3.37
C HIS A 12 6.03 3.11 2.48
N LEU A 13 5.62 1.88 2.79
CA LEU A 13 6.11 0.69 2.09
C LEU A 13 5.58 0.58 0.66
N VAL A 14 4.34 0.99 0.40
CA VAL A 14 3.79 1.03 -0.96
C VAL A 14 4.44 2.17 -1.75
N ALA A 15 4.63 3.34 -1.13
CA ALA A 15 5.24 4.49 -1.79
C ALA A 15 6.68 4.23 -2.28
N GLU A 16 7.41 3.31 -1.63
CA GLU A 16 8.75 2.87 -2.07
C GLU A 16 8.75 2.31 -3.50
N TYR A 17 7.80 1.45 -3.85
CA TYR A 17 7.86 0.68 -5.10
C TYR A 17 6.80 1.06 -6.12
N ILE A 18 5.70 1.70 -5.71
CA ILE A 18 4.57 1.95 -6.62
C ILE A 18 4.94 2.87 -7.79
N ARG A 19 5.91 3.76 -7.60
CA ARG A 19 6.41 4.66 -8.66
C ARG A 19 7.37 3.95 -9.63
N ASP A 20 8.03 2.88 -9.19
CA ASP A 20 8.84 2.03 -10.06
C ASP A 20 7.95 1.09 -10.89
N GLU A 21 6.83 0.67 -10.30
CA GLU A 21 5.87 -0.25 -10.92
C GLU A 21 4.97 0.47 -11.93
N MET A 22 4.64 1.75 -11.69
CA MET A 22 3.67 2.51 -12.49
C MET A 22 4.12 3.95 -12.74
N ASN A 23 4.03 4.36 -14.02
CA ASN A 23 4.27 5.75 -14.41
C ASN A 23 3.06 6.64 -14.10
N GLY A 24 3.30 7.92 -13.81
CA GLY A 24 2.23 8.90 -13.62
C GLY A 24 1.57 8.88 -12.24
N VAL A 25 2.17 8.19 -11.25
CA VAL A 25 1.68 8.18 -9.85
C VAL A 25 1.73 9.58 -9.27
N ILE A 26 0.56 10.09 -8.92
CA ILE A 26 0.42 11.38 -8.24
C ILE A 26 0.56 11.13 -6.73
N ASP A 27 -0.31 10.28 -6.17
CA ASP A 27 -0.43 10.13 -4.73
C ASP A 27 -1.00 8.76 -4.30
N PHE A 28 -0.57 8.28 -3.14
CA PHE A 28 -1.11 7.10 -2.45
C PHE A 28 -1.30 7.44 -0.98
N SER A 29 -2.54 7.73 -0.58
CA SER A 29 -2.87 8.31 0.73
C SER A 29 -3.85 7.45 1.53
N PRO A 30 -3.69 7.34 2.85
CA PRO A 30 -4.60 6.59 3.71
C PRO A 30 -5.96 7.28 3.81
N MET A 31 -7.04 6.49 3.79
CA MET A 31 -8.37 7.00 4.10
C MET A 31 -8.51 7.30 5.60
N GLY A 32 -9.17 8.39 5.97
CA GLY A 32 -9.39 8.76 7.39
C GLY A 32 -10.18 7.73 8.21
N CYS A 33 -11.01 6.91 7.57
CA CYS A 33 -11.71 5.79 8.21
C CYS A 33 -10.82 4.55 8.45
N ARG A 34 -9.59 4.53 7.91
CA ARG A 34 -8.59 3.45 8.04
C ARG A 34 -9.04 2.10 7.51
N THR A 35 -9.82 2.10 6.44
CA THR A 35 -10.26 0.87 5.75
C THR A 35 -9.58 0.64 4.41
N GLY A 36 -8.82 1.61 3.91
CA GLY A 36 -8.12 1.53 2.62
C GLY A 36 -7.32 2.79 2.33
N PHE A 37 -6.98 2.96 1.06
CA PHE A 37 -6.17 4.06 0.53
C PHE A 37 -6.84 4.65 -0.70
N TYR A 38 -6.68 5.95 -0.91
CA TYR A 38 -6.88 6.56 -2.21
C TYR A 38 -5.59 6.46 -3.01
N PHE A 39 -5.69 6.05 -4.27
CA PHE A 39 -4.57 5.98 -5.19
C PHE A 39 -4.91 6.79 -6.43
N THR A 40 -4.08 7.79 -6.74
CA THR A 40 -4.31 8.74 -7.83
C THR A 40 -3.17 8.66 -8.84
N LEU A 41 -3.53 8.50 -10.11
CA LEU A 41 -2.63 8.27 -11.24
C LEU A 41 -3.06 9.16 -12.41
N PHE A 42 -2.11 9.70 -13.17
CA PHE A 42 -2.42 10.41 -14.42
C PHE A 42 -2.80 9.44 -15.55
N GLY A 43 -3.82 9.82 -16.32
CA GLY A 43 -4.27 9.11 -17.53
C GLY A 43 -5.46 8.20 -17.30
N ASP A 44 -5.92 7.58 -18.40
CA ASP A 44 -7.03 6.63 -18.39
C ASP A 44 -6.46 5.21 -18.31
N HIS A 45 -6.62 4.57 -17.15
CA HIS A 45 -6.20 3.20 -16.89
C HIS A 45 -7.39 2.38 -16.42
N ASP A 46 -7.48 1.13 -16.85
CA ASP A 46 -8.51 0.22 -16.37
C ASP A 46 -8.16 -0.34 -14.98
N GLU A 47 -9.18 -0.82 -14.26
CA GLU A 47 -9.00 -1.35 -12.90
C GLU A 47 -8.15 -2.62 -12.89
N ALA A 48 -8.10 -3.37 -14.00
CA ALA A 48 -7.30 -4.58 -14.12
C ALA A 48 -5.80 -4.26 -14.06
N TYR A 49 -5.38 -3.25 -14.82
CA TYR A 49 -4.03 -2.72 -14.84
C TYR A 49 -3.63 -2.22 -13.44
N ILE A 50 -4.48 -1.43 -12.79
CA ILE A 50 -4.21 -0.95 -11.42
C ILE A 50 -4.07 -2.11 -10.44
N ALA A 51 -4.98 -3.08 -10.49
CA ALA A 51 -4.97 -4.22 -9.58
C ALA A 51 -3.72 -5.09 -9.75
N GLU A 52 -3.31 -5.39 -11.00
CA GLU A 52 -2.12 -6.18 -11.29
C GLU A 52 -0.85 -5.58 -10.69
N HIS A 53 -0.63 -4.29 -10.94
CA HIS A 53 0.58 -3.59 -10.52
C HIS A 53 0.57 -3.33 -9.00
N LEU A 54 -0.56 -2.96 -8.42
CA LEU A 54 -0.68 -2.79 -6.97
C LEU A 54 -0.44 -4.11 -6.23
N VAL A 55 -0.95 -5.23 -6.74
CA VAL A 55 -0.69 -6.56 -6.15
C VAL A 55 0.79 -6.92 -6.18
N ASN A 56 1.51 -6.59 -7.25
CA ASN A 56 2.97 -6.82 -7.31
C ASN A 56 3.71 -6.06 -6.21
N VAL A 57 3.32 -4.81 -5.94
CA VAL A 57 3.86 -4.03 -4.83
C VAL A 57 3.48 -4.66 -3.48
N LEU A 58 2.21 -5.03 -3.29
CA LEU A 58 1.75 -5.65 -2.04
C LEU A 58 2.44 -7.00 -1.75
N ARG A 59 2.80 -7.77 -2.77
CA ARG A 59 3.62 -8.98 -2.62
C ARG A 59 5.00 -8.66 -2.05
N LYS A 60 5.66 -7.60 -2.55
CA LYS A 60 6.94 -7.11 -2.02
C LYS A 60 6.80 -6.65 -0.56
N VAL A 61 5.72 -5.94 -0.24
CA VAL A 61 5.42 -5.49 1.13
C VAL A 61 5.16 -6.67 2.08
N ALA A 62 4.44 -7.70 1.64
CA ALA A 62 4.09 -8.85 2.47
C ALA A 62 5.31 -9.63 2.99
N VAL A 63 6.38 -9.68 2.20
CA VAL A 63 7.64 -10.38 2.52
C VAL A 63 8.75 -9.43 2.98
N TRP A 64 8.41 -8.18 3.30
CA TRP A 64 9.38 -7.15 3.64
C TRP A 64 10.22 -7.52 4.87
N ASP A 65 11.54 -7.42 4.73
CA ASP A 65 12.55 -7.84 5.71
C ASP A 65 13.61 -6.77 6.03
N LYS A 66 13.49 -5.57 5.42
CA LYS A 66 14.35 -4.41 5.67
C LYS A 66 13.67 -3.39 6.62
N PRO A 67 14.39 -2.36 7.11
CA PRO A 67 13.75 -1.26 7.85
C PRO A 67 12.67 -0.55 7.02
N VAL A 68 11.66 0.01 7.69
CA VAL A 68 10.66 0.87 7.03
C VAL A 68 11.36 2.16 6.58
N PRO A 69 11.25 2.57 5.31
CA PRO A 69 11.94 3.74 4.79
C PRO A 69 11.35 5.03 5.38
N ALA A 70 12.17 6.09 5.43
CA ALA A 70 11.75 7.42 5.85
C ALA A 70 11.11 7.50 7.26
N THR A 71 11.55 6.66 8.20
CA THR A 71 11.01 6.60 9.59
C THR A 71 11.83 7.43 10.58
N THR A 72 12.40 8.55 10.13
CA THR A 72 13.12 9.50 10.99
C THR A 72 12.31 10.77 11.23
N GLU A 73 12.63 11.51 12.29
CA GLU A 73 11.97 12.77 12.64
C GLU A 73 12.02 13.82 11.51
N LYS A 74 13.03 13.77 10.64
CA LYS A 74 13.17 14.71 9.52
C LYS A 74 12.28 14.35 8.33
N GLU A 75 11.90 13.08 8.21
CA GLU A 75 11.26 12.52 7.02
C GLU A 75 9.79 12.15 7.28
N CYS A 76 9.42 11.93 8.54
CA CYS A 76 8.08 11.53 8.95
C CYS A 76 7.59 12.36 10.14
N GLY A 77 6.41 12.98 9.97
CA GLY A 77 5.78 13.82 10.99
C GLY A 77 5.33 13.05 12.25
N ASN A 78 5.23 11.73 12.19
CA ASN A 78 4.93 10.87 13.33
C ASN A 78 5.77 9.58 13.31
N TYR A 79 7.09 9.74 13.20
CA TYR A 79 8.06 8.65 13.00
C TYR A 79 8.07 7.53 14.06
N LYS A 80 7.37 7.69 15.18
CA LYS A 80 7.23 6.67 16.24
C LYS A 80 6.03 5.74 16.03
N ASP A 81 5.05 6.13 15.20
CA ASP A 81 3.82 5.37 14.99
C ASP A 81 3.93 4.46 13.77
N HIS A 82 4.73 3.40 13.89
CA HIS A 82 4.91 2.39 12.84
C HIS A 82 4.67 0.98 13.37
N ASP A 83 4.17 0.11 12.49
CA ASP A 83 3.86 -1.30 12.74
C ASP A 83 4.09 -2.10 11.45
N LEU A 84 5.34 -2.55 11.27
CA LEU A 84 5.77 -3.32 10.10
C LEU A 84 5.05 -4.67 10.01
N GLU A 85 4.86 -5.36 11.13
CA GLU A 85 4.21 -6.67 11.13
C GLU A 85 2.72 -6.56 10.79
N GLY A 86 2.04 -5.52 11.29
CA GLY A 86 0.69 -5.18 10.88
C GLY A 86 0.58 -4.88 9.38
N ALA A 87 1.52 -4.09 8.84
CA ALA A 87 1.56 -3.77 7.41
C ALA A 87 1.76 -5.01 6.54
N LYS A 88 2.74 -5.87 6.88
CA LYS A 88 2.99 -7.15 6.18
C LYS A 88 1.76 -8.04 6.18
N LYS A 89 1.12 -8.19 7.35
CA LYS A 89 -0.09 -9.01 7.50
C LYS A 89 -1.24 -8.49 6.64
N MET A 90 -1.44 -7.17 6.59
CA MET A 90 -2.48 -6.57 5.78
C MET A 90 -2.19 -6.69 4.27
N ALA A 91 -0.94 -6.50 3.86
CA ALA A 91 -0.54 -6.71 2.46
C ALA A 91 -0.76 -8.15 2.02
N ALA A 92 -0.33 -9.13 2.84
CA ALA A 92 -0.56 -10.55 2.57
C ALA A 92 -2.06 -10.87 2.44
N ARG A 93 -2.89 -10.32 3.33
CA ARG A 93 -4.35 -10.50 3.28
C ARG A 93 -4.97 -9.93 2.01
N TRP A 94 -4.49 -8.78 1.51
CA TRP A 94 -4.98 -8.21 0.25
C TRP A 94 -4.56 -9.04 -0.95
N VAL A 95 -3.30 -9.50 -0.99
CA VAL A 95 -2.82 -10.41 -2.05
C VAL A 95 -3.69 -11.68 -2.09
N GLU A 96 -3.85 -12.36 -0.94
CA GLU A 96 -4.69 -13.56 -0.83
C GLU A 96 -6.14 -13.27 -1.29
N GLY A 97 -6.71 -12.15 -0.84
CA GLY A 97 -8.07 -11.76 -1.19
C GLY A 97 -8.28 -11.56 -2.69
N ILE A 98 -7.32 -10.90 -3.36
CA ILE A 98 -7.37 -10.63 -4.80
C ILE A 98 -7.12 -11.91 -5.60
N GLU A 99 -6.17 -12.76 -5.19
CA GLU A 99 -5.91 -14.04 -5.87
C GLU A 99 -7.11 -14.99 -5.78
N LYS A 100 -7.78 -15.02 -4.63
CA LYS A 100 -8.91 -15.93 -4.40
C LYS A 100 -10.21 -15.46 -5.06
N ASN A 101 -10.52 -14.16 -4.97
CA ASN A 101 -11.84 -13.64 -5.36
C ASN A 101 -11.80 -12.82 -6.67
N GLY A 102 -10.61 -12.40 -7.09
CA GLY A 102 -10.41 -11.36 -8.10
C GLY A 102 -10.47 -9.96 -7.51
N TRP A 103 -10.03 -8.98 -8.29
CA TRP A 103 -10.03 -7.56 -7.92
C TRP A 103 -11.37 -6.86 -8.19
N ASN A 104 -12.21 -7.43 -9.07
CA ASN A 104 -13.48 -6.82 -9.48
C ASN A 104 -14.56 -7.07 -8.42
N CYS A 105 -15.05 -6.00 -7.80
CA CYS A 105 -16.09 -6.02 -6.78
C CYS A 105 -17.53 -6.12 -7.34
N TYR A 106 -17.72 -6.04 -8.65
CA TYR A 106 -19.02 -6.04 -9.34
C TYR A 106 -19.33 -7.36 -10.08
N LYS A 107 -18.66 -8.46 -9.72
CA LYS A 107 -19.06 -9.79 -10.19
C LYS A 107 -20.43 -10.20 -9.65
#